data_AF-A0A066YRC2-F1
#
_entry.id   AF-A0A066YRC2-F1
#
_cell.length_a   1.000
_cell.length_b   1.000
_cell.length_c   1.000
_cell.angle_alpha   90.00
_cell.angle_beta   90.00
_cell.angle_gamma   90.00
#
_symmetry.space_group_name_H-M   'P 1'
#
loop_
_entity.id
_entity.type
_entity.pdbx_description
1 polymer ?
#
loop_
_entity_poly.entity_id
_entity_poly.type
_entity_poly.pdbx_seq_one_letter_code
_entity_poly.pdbx_strand_id
1 'polypeptide(L)'
;MATTITQADLDAVLDAHPLLNANGYGRPIGYSYDTAAGREQLRGLLGEVQHCADYLHSRPWQTRLSSHSLHSYNLKHSAENWGDFGYVSNGAMIAAALIVRIPIRLDDLNPTIGITSKHR
;
A
#
# COMPACT_ATOMS: atom_id res chain seq x y z
N MET A 1 -15.69 -6.33 -11.19
CA MET A 1 -15.94 -6.57 -9.76
C MET A 1 -14.57 -6.78 -9.13
N ALA A 2 -14.14 -5.87 -8.27
CA ALA A 2 -12.90 -6.06 -7.52
C ALA A 2 -13.09 -7.25 -6.56
N THR A 3 -12.09 -8.11 -6.48
CA THR A 3 -12.13 -9.30 -5.61
C THR A 3 -12.12 -8.84 -4.15
N THR A 4 -12.96 -9.44 -3.31
CA THR A 4 -12.92 -9.23 -1.87
C THR A 4 -11.62 -9.77 -1.29
N ILE A 5 -10.85 -8.92 -0.63
CA ILE A 5 -9.64 -9.26 0.10
C ILE A 5 -10.01 -9.91 1.43
N THR A 6 -9.37 -11.03 1.74
CA THR A 6 -9.56 -11.76 2.99
C THR A 6 -8.42 -11.48 3.97
N GLN A 7 -8.64 -11.80 5.24
CA GLN A 7 -7.57 -11.74 6.24
C GLN A 7 -6.39 -12.64 5.86
N ALA A 8 -6.65 -13.79 5.23
CA ALA A 8 -5.60 -14.70 4.78
C ALA A 8 -4.69 -14.07 3.70
N ASP A 9 -5.25 -13.24 2.81
CA ASP A 9 -4.46 -12.51 1.80
C ASP A 9 -3.52 -11.49 2.46
N LEU A 10 -4.04 -10.74 3.44
CA LEU A 10 -3.26 -9.77 4.20
C LEU A 10 -2.17 -10.46 5.04
N ASP A 11 -2.51 -11.55 5.72
CA ASP A 11 -1.56 -12.32 6.52
C ASP A 11 -0.44 -12.90 5.65
N ALA A 12 -0.77 -13.46 4.48
CA ALA A 12 0.22 -13.96 3.54
C ALA A 12 1.19 -12.86 3.05
N VAL A 13 0.69 -11.66 2.80
CA VAL A 13 1.53 -10.50 2.46
C VAL A 13 2.40 -10.08 3.64
N LEU A 14 1.86 -10.02 4.85
CA LEU A 14 2.64 -9.68 6.05
C LEU A 14 3.76 -10.70 6.28
N ASP A 15 3.51 -11.98 6.05
CA ASP A 15 4.51 -13.05 6.20
C ASP A 15 5.61 -12.96 5.14
N ALA A 16 5.24 -12.68 3.88
CA ALA A 16 6.21 -12.50 2.79
C ALA A 16 7.03 -11.20 2.90
N HIS A 17 6.49 -10.18 3.59
CA HIS A 17 7.07 -8.85 3.68
C HIS A 17 7.27 -8.44 5.16
N PRO A 18 8.31 -8.93 5.84
CA PRO A 18 8.52 -8.71 7.27
C PRO A 18 8.80 -7.24 7.65
N LEU A 19 9.20 -6.42 6.67
CA LEU A 19 9.45 -4.98 6.85
C LEU A 19 8.22 -4.11 6.57
N LEU A 20 7.11 -4.68 6.11
CA LEU A 20 5.85 -3.98 5.93
C LEU A 20 5.14 -3.83 7.27
N ASN A 21 4.68 -2.62 7.59
CA ASN A 21 3.83 -2.30 8.74
C ASN A 21 2.87 -1.14 8.41
N ALA A 22 2.02 -0.71 9.34
CA ALA A 22 1.03 0.35 9.11
C ALA A 22 1.62 1.69 8.61
N ASN A 23 2.87 2.01 8.96
CA ASN A 23 3.52 3.26 8.58
C ASN A 23 4.12 3.23 7.16
N GLY A 24 4.36 2.05 6.60
CA GLY A 24 5.01 1.89 5.30
C GLY A 24 5.93 0.68 5.25
N TYR A 25 7.00 0.76 4.46
CA TYR A 25 7.96 -0.32 4.26
C TYR A 25 9.37 0.01 4.78
N GLY A 26 10.10 -1.00 5.27
CA GLY A 26 11.50 -0.83 5.66
C GLY A 26 11.69 -0.20 7.04
N ARG A 27 12.89 0.35 7.26
CA ARG A 27 13.32 0.98 8.51
C ARG A 27 14.03 2.30 8.21
N PRO A 28 13.30 3.38 7.88
CA PRO A 28 13.91 4.66 7.58
C PRO A 28 14.78 5.15 8.76
N ILE A 29 15.96 5.66 8.44
CA ILE A 29 16.92 6.18 9.41
C ILE A 29 16.26 7.32 10.20
N GLY A 30 16.36 7.28 11.53
CA GLY A 30 15.81 8.30 12.43
C GLY A 30 14.35 8.11 12.84
N TYR A 31 13.68 7.05 12.37
CA TYR A 31 12.34 6.69 12.80
C TYR A 31 12.36 5.38 13.60
N SER A 32 11.99 5.44 14.89
CA SER A 32 11.84 4.27 15.75
C SER A 32 10.39 3.77 15.76
N TYR A 33 9.94 3.20 14.65
CA TYR A 33 8.66 2.48 14.66
C TYR A 33 8.87 1.09 15.24
N ASP A 34 8.07 0.72 16.23
CA ASP A 34 7.96 -0.67 16.62
C ASP A 34 7.32 -1.43 15.44
N THR A 35 8.16 -2.18 14.73
CA THR A 35 7.74 -2.92 13.55
C THR A 35 6.74 -4.02 13.93
N ALA A 36 6.84 -4.61 15.12
CA ALA A 36 5.91 -5.64 15.56
C ALA A 36 4.54 -5.01 15.88
N ALA A 37 4.51 -3.92 16.65
CA ALA A 37 3.26 -3.21 16.95
C ALA A 37 2.61 -2.64 15.68
N GLY A 38 3.39 -2.06 14.76
CA GLY A 38 2.88 -1.54 13.50
C GLY A 38 2.38 -2.64 12.55
N ARG A 39 2.94 -3.86 12.63
CA ARG A 39 2.46 -5.02 11.88
C ARG A 39 1.13 -5.51 12.42
N GLU A 40 0.99 -5.58 13.75
CA GLU A 40 -0.27 -5.94 14.37
C GLU A 40 -1.35 -4.91 14.10
N GLN A 41 -1.00 -3.63 14.14
CA GLN A 41 -1.89 -2.57 13.71
C GLN A 41 -2.35 -2.81 12.27
N LEU A 42 -1.43 -3.02 11.32
CA LEU A 42 -1.79 -3.26 9.92
C LEU A 42 -2.68 -4.50 9.73
N ARG A 43 -2.44 -5.58 10.49
CA ARG A 43 -3.27 -6.79 10.47
C ARG A 43 -4.74 -6.49 10.77
N GLY A 44 -5.02 -5.50 11.62
CA GLY A 44 -6.38 -5.04 11.96
C GLY A 44 -7.02 -4.06 10.96
N LEU A 45 -6.34 -3.66 9.88
CA LEU A 45 -6.80 -2.62 8.94
C LEU A 45 -7.36 -3.20 7.62
N LEU A 46 -8.00 -4.38 7.66
CA LEU A 46 -8.53 -5.04 6.46
C LEU A 46 -9.47 -4.15 5.62
N GLY A 47 -10.28 -3.31 6.27
CA GLY A 47 -11.16 -2.36 5.58
C GLY A 47 -10.39 -1.29 4.78
N GLU A 48 -9.29 -0.75 5.32
CA GLU A 48 -8.42 0.18 4.59
C GLU A 48 -7.73 -0.51 3.41
N VAL A 49 -7.29 -1.76 3.59
CA VAL A 49 -6.65 -2.56 2.55
C VAL A 49 -7.62 -2.81 1.39
N GLN A 50 -8.86 -3.21 1.69
CA GLN A 50 -9.91 -3.38 0.68
C GLN A 50 -10.16 -2.06 -0.07
N HIS A 51 -10.32 -0.96 0.66
CA HIS A 51 -10.56 0.36 0.05
C HIS A 51 -9.42 0.78 -0.89
N CYS A 52 -8.17 0.58 -0.46
CA CYS A 52 -6.99 0.85 -1.28
C CYS A 52 -6.96 -0.04 -2.52
N ALA A 53 -7.36 -1.31 -2.41
CA ALA A 53 -7.42 -2.23 -3.55
C ALA A 53 -8.50 -1.82 -4.55
N ASP A 54 -9.66 -1.38 -4.09
CA ASP A 54 -10.73 -0.85 -4.94
C ASP A 54 -10.28 0.43 -5.66
N TYR A 55 -9.60 1.32 -4.95
CA TYR A 55 -8.95 2.49 -5.54
C TYR A 55 -7.91 2.09 -6.60
N LEU A 56 -7.08 1.09 -6.35
CA LEU A 56 -6.06 0.60 -7.29
C LEU A 56 -6.67 -0.18 -8.47
N HIS A 57 -7.88 -0.69 -8.37
CA HIS A 57 -8.63 -1.21 -9.51
C HIS A 57 -9.35 -0.11 -10.31
N SER A 58 -9.51 1.07 -9.74
CA SER A 58 -10.04 2.22 -10.45
C SER A 58 -9.05 2.73 -11.50
N ARG A 59 -9.54 3.36 -12.57
CA ARG A 59 -8.70 3.97 -13.63
C ARG A 59 -7.97 5.27 -13.21
N PRO A 60 -8.48 6.12 -12.30
CA PRO A 60 -7.88 7.42 -11.97
C PRO A 60 -6.41 7.47 -11.55
N TRP A 61 -5.85 6.45 -10.90
CA TRP A 61 -4.43 6.49 -10.50
C TRP A 61 -3.47 6.20 -11.66
N GLN A 62 -3.94 5.53 -12.72
CA GLN A 62 -3.12 5.11 -13.86
C GLN A 62 -2.75 6.27 -14.80
N THR A 63 -3.45 7.42 -14.70
CA THR A 63 -3.13 8.63 -15.47
C THR A 63 -1.98 9.42 -14.88
N ARG A 64 -1.42 8.99 -13.75
CA ARG A 64 -0.29 9.64 -13.06
C ARG A 64 1.02 9.37 -13.79
N LEU A 65 1.76 10.44 -14.08
CA LEU A 65 2.92 10.40 -14.99
C LEU A 65 4.27 10.52 -14.28
N SER A 66 4.34 10.89 -13.00
CA SER A 66 5.60 11.04 -12.27
C SER A 66 5.80 9.96 -11.22
N SER A 67 7.04 9.49 -11.05
CA SER A 67 7.42 8.54 -10.00
C SER A 67 6.99 9.03 -8.62
N HIS A 68 7.17 10.33 -8.32
CA HIS A 68 6.75 10.92 -7.06
C HIS A 68 5.24 10.77 -6.82
N SER A 69 4.40 11.01 -7.84
CA SER A 69 2.93 10.86 -7.72
C SER A 69 2.46 9.40 -7.53
N LEU A 70 3.35 8.45 -7.82
CA LEU A 70 3.16 7.01 -7.71
C LEU A 70 3.73 6.42 -6.40
N HIS A 71 4.33 7.25 -5.53
CA HIS A 71 4.69 6.82 -4.18
C HIS A 71 3.43 6.41 -3.41
N SER A 72 3.54 5.34 -2.62
CA SER A 72 2.44 4.83 -1.81
C SER A 72 1.83 5.92 -0.91
N TYR A 73 2.65 6.83 -0.38
CA TYR A 73 2.20 7.97 0.43
C TYR A 73 1.27 8.92 -0.33
N ASN A 74 1.58 9.23 -1.58
CA ASN A 74 0.74 10.12 -2.39
C ASN A 74 -0.51 9.39 -2.89
N LEU A 75 -0.39 8.09 -3.15
CA LEU A 75 -1.52 7.25 -3.54
C LEU A 75 -2.50 7.06 -2.38
N LYS A 76 -2.04 6.83 -1.14
CA LYS A 76 -2.96 6.72 0.01
C LYS A 76 -3.81 7.97 0.16
N HIS A 77 -3.24 9.17 0.10
CA HIS A 77 -4.02 10.42 0.16
C HIS A 77 -5.05 10.55 -0.95
N SER A 78 -4.79 9.91 -2.09
CA SER A 78 -5.73 9.92 -3.20
C SER A 78 -6.85 8.90 -3.00
N ALA A 79 -6.56 7.77 -2.36
CA ALA A 79 -7.56 6.82 -1.90
C ALA A 79 -8.41 7.39 -0.76
N GLU A 80 -7.83 8.17 0.16
CA GLU A 80 -8.58 8.83 1.26
C GLU A 80 -9.71 9.72 0.72
N ASN A 81 -9.42 10.47 -0.34
CA ASN A 81 -10.38 11.35 -1.00
C ASN A 81 -11.32 10.62 -1.98
N TRP A 82 -11.08 9.34 -2.25
CA TRP A 82 -11.90 8.55 -3.16
C TRP A 82 -13.05 7.93 -2.38
N GLY A 83 -14.29 8.31 -2.71
CA GLY A 83 -15.49 7.77 -2.07
C GLY A 83 -15.71 8.21 -0.60
N ASP A 84 -15.05 9.28 -0.16
CA ASP A 84 -15.18 9.86 1.20
C ASP A 84 -14.92 8.86 2.34
N PHE A 85 -13.97 7.94 2.13
CA PHE A 85 -13.64 6.89 3.10
C PHE A 85 -12.93 7.43 4.34
N GLY A 86 -12.21 8.55 4.20
CA GLY A 86 -11.37 9.10 5.25
C GLY A 86 -9.98 8.49 5.26
N TYR A 87 -9.29 8.61 6.41
CA TYR A 87 -7.89 8.23 6.54
C TYR A 87 -7.64 6.76 6.19
N VAL A 88 -6.53 6.50 5.48
CA VAL A 88 -5.96 5.15 5.32
C VAL A 88 -4.48 5.17 5.60
N SER A 89 -3.97 4.10 6.19
CA SER A 89 -2.55 3.93 6.47
C SER A 89 -1.73 3.74 5.20
N ASN A 90 -0.46 4.15 5.24
CA ASN A 90 0.46 3.93 4.12
C ASN A 90 0.72 2.41 3.92
N GLY A 91 0.78 1.67 5.02
CA GLY A 91 0.88 0.20 5.00
C GLY A 91 -0.29 -0.47 4.27
N ALA A 92 -1.51 0.02 4.45
CA ALA A 92 -2.68 -0.53 3.77
C ALA A 92 -2.61 -0.36 2.23
N MET A 93 -2.12 0.79 1.75
CA MET A 93 -1.91 1.03 0.32
C MET A 93 -0.85 0.08 -0.27
N ILE A 94 0.26 -0.13 0.43
CA ILE A 94 1.32 -1.04 -0.01
C ILE A 94 0.82 -2.49 -0.01
N ALA A 95 0.14 -2.91 1.05
CA ALA A 95 -0.45 -4.25 1.16
C ALA A 95 -1.46 -4.49 0.02
N ALA A 96 -2.35 -3.54 -0.25
CA ALA A 96 -3.31 -3.63 -1.34
C ALA A 96 -2.62 -3.83 -2.69
N ALA A 97 -1.58 -3.04 -3.01
CA ALA A 97 -0.82 -3.18 -4.25
C ALA A 97 -0.18 -4.56 -4.42
N LEU A 98 0.36 -5.12 -3.32
CA LEU A 98 0.94 -6.47 -3.31
C LEU A 98 -0.14 -7.54 -3.54
N ILE A 99 -1.29 -7.45 -2.86
CA ILE A 99 -2.41 -8.39 -2.98
C ILE A 99 -2.97 -8.39 -4.41
N VAL A 100 -3.20 -7.20 -5.00
CA VAL A 100 -3.75 -7.08 -6.36
C VAL A 100 -2.68 -7.13 -7.45
N ARG A 101 -1.42 -7.43 -7.07
CA ARG A 101 -0.28 -7.68 -7.96
C ARG A 101 0.06 -6.52 -8.90
N ILE A 102 -0.07 -5.28 -8.42
CA ILE A 102 0.45 -4.13 -9.14
C ILE A 102 1.97 -4.06 -8.91
N PRO A 103 2.78 -3.87 -9.96
CA PRO A 103 4.23 -3.75 -9.82
C PRO A 103 4.63 -2.68 -8.82
N ILE A 104 5.53 -3.01 -7.89
CA ILE A 104 5.98 -2.11 -6.82
C ILE A 104 7.51 -2.26 -6.65
N ARG A 105 8.21 -1.14 -6.39
CA ARG A 105 9.62 -1.16 -5.97
C ARG A 105 9.70 -0.84 -4.49
N LEU A 106 10.15 -1.81 -3.71
CA LEU A 106 10.25 -1.77 -2.25
C LEU A 106 11.64 -1.28 -1.81
N ASP A 107 11.92 0.00 -2.03
CA ASP A 107 13.22 0.64 -1.80
C ASP A 107 13.27 1.58 -0.57
N ASP A 108 12.13 2.10 -0.10
CA ASP A 108 12.04 2.97 1.07
C ASP A 108 10.69 2.88 1.81
N LEU A 109 10.41 3.84 2.70
CA LEU A 109 9.16 3.96 3.47
C LEU A 109 7.92 4.09 2.59
N ASN A 110 8.04 4.76 1.45
CA ASN A 110 6.99 5.19 0.56
C ASN A 110 7.22 4.63 -0.85
N PRO A 111 7.24 3.30 -1.02
CA PRO A 111 7.64 2.64 -2.26
C PRO A 111 6.82 3.10 -3.45
N THR A 112 7.43 3.08 -4.63
CA THR A 112 6.77 3.45 -5.89
C THR A 112 5.91 2.30 -6.43
N ILE A 113 4.64 2.55 -6.68
CA ILE A 113 3.63 1.61 -7.21
C ILE A 113 3.35 1.91 -8.69
N GLY A 114 3.10 0.88 -9.50
CA GLY A 114 2.77 1.04 -10.92
C GLY A 114 3.98 1.19 -11.84
N ILE A 115 5.14 0.68 -11.43
CA ILE A 115 6.35 0.72 -12.27
C ILE A 115 6.11 -0.19 -13.47
N THR A 116 5.82 0.40 -14.62
CA THR A 116 5.90 -0.33 -15.88
C THR A 116 7.38 -0.60 -16.16
N SER A 117 7.73 -1.86 -16.39
CA SER A 117 9.05 -2.27 -16.85
C SER A 117 9.28 -1.73 -18.27
N LYS A 118 9.52 -0.44 -18.39
CA LYS A 118 9.93 0.25 -19.62
C LYS A 118 11.15 1.12 -19.38
N HIS A 119 12.19 0.55 -18.77
CA HIS A 119 13.57 1.05 -18.93
C HIS A 119 14.54 -0.12 -18.71
N ARG A 120 14.73 -0.92 -19.77
CA ARG A 120 16.03 -1.52 -20.08
C ARG A 120 16.52 -0.88 -21.36
#